data_AF-A0A8R7TX97-F1
#
_entry.id   AF-A0A8R7TX97-F1
#
_cell.length_a   1.000
_cell.length_b   1.000
_cell.length_c   1.000
_cell.angle_alpha   90.00
_cell.angle_beta   90.00
_cell.angle_gamma   90.00
#
_symmetry.space_group_name_H-M   'P 1'
#
loop_
_entity.id
_entity.type
_entity.pdbx_description
1 polymer ?
#
loop_
_entity_poly.entity_id
_entity_poly.type
_entity_poly.pdbx_seq_one_letter_code
_entity_poly.pdbx_strand_id
1 'polypeptide(L)'
;MGRKGPKGPKGAKANADALTKAALAAMSEETTVRITTVLEDFRASDAQVHTFEPSLTNQERAAVHAMCKKMGMISKSKGYGERRCLSVYKTKNTQAPGKEEGPSKLGFSEEARQILLDLFTHYPPDDAELNGDAVKNPGDKAAKIRWKTDTAFSRPAMQKHDIAKKVKMLTSKLSDPRQLRKIGEDRSKLPIASFKDHISSTLENHQVVLISGETGCGKTTQVPQYILDHVWGKGESCKIICTQPRRISAMSVAERISVERGETVGDTVGYKIRLESKGGKNSSIIFCTNGVLLRVLIGRVTNSSNRQRAADDVIMGITHIIVDEIHERDRFSDFMLAILRDLLPMYPHLHLVLMSATIDAERFSQYFNGCPVIRVPGHTYPVKTFYLEDVLSILQSVGDNHLNPETNDLGLDSVLTDDYKSSMDEAISMALASDEFDLLIELISIEQNPEIFNYQHSETGVTPLMVFARKGQLGDVCMLLSFGVDCSARDHDGKSALDWAQQENQIVGG
;
A
#
# COMPACT_ATOMS: atom_id res chain seq x y z
N MET A 1 -26.70 40.55 41.16
CA MET A 1 -27.86 40.84 40.27
C MET A 1 -27.34 41.13 38.87
N GLY A 2 -27.94 40.54 37.84
CA GLY A 2 -27.61 40.79 36.42
C GLY A 2 -27.98 39.61 35.52
N ARG A 3 -29.21 39.60 35.00
CA ARG A 3 -29.82 38.54 34.18
C ARG A 3 -29.35 38.56 32.71
N LYS A 4 -29.40 37.37 32.09
CA LYS A 4 -29.14 37.05 30.66
C LYS A 4 -30.23 37.58 29.70
N GLY A 5 -29.84 37.78 28.44
CA GLY A 5 -30.70 37.85 27.23
C GLY A 5 -29.86 37.58 25.94
N PRO A 6 -30.46 37.08 24.82
CA PRO A 6 -29.87 36.01 23.99
C PRO A 6 -29.36 36.40 22.58
N LYS A 7 -28.57 35.49 21.97
CA LYS A 7 -27.95 35.56 20.62
C LYS A 7 -28.83 34.91 19.53
N GLY A 8 -28.87 35.51 18.33
CA GLY A 8 -29.49 34.97 17.09
C GLY A 8 -28.47 34.40 16.06
N PRO A 9 -28.92 33.69 14.98
CA PRO A 9 -28.37 32.39 14.61
C PRO A 9 -27.73 32.26 13.20
N LYS A 10 -26.80 31.29 13.06
CA LYS A 10 -26.16 30.82 11.80
C LYS A 10 -26.97 29.70 11.14
N GLY A 11 -28.06 30.05 10.43
CA GLY A 11 -28.90 29.13 9.63
C GLY A 11 -29.02 29.49 8.14
N ALA A 12 -28.18 30.38 7.61
CA ALA A 12 -28.51 31.14 6.39
C ALA A 12 -28.27 30.44 5.03
N LYS A 13 -27.58 29.28 4.94
CA LYS A 13 -27.26 28.66 3.63
C LYS A 13 -28.24 27.58 3.16
N ALA A 14 -28.71 26.70 4.06
CA ALA A 14 -29.76 25.72 3.71
C ALA A 14 -31.14 26.38 3.49
N ASN A 15 -31.36 27.55 4.09
CA ASN A 15 -32.60 28.30 3.96
C ASN A 15 -32.73 29.00 2.59
N ALA A 16 -31.62 29.30 1.91
CA ALA A 16 -31.62 30.05 0.65
C ALA A 16 -32.18 29.23 -0.54
N ASP A 17 -31.83 27.94 -0.65
CA ASP A 17 -32.34 27.07 -1.72
C ASP A 17 -33.83 26.74 -1.53
N ALA A 18 -34.28 26.57 -0.27
CA ALA A 18 -35.69 26.40 0.07
C ALA A 18 -36.52 27.67 -0.22
N LEU A 19 -35.99 28.85 0.13
CA LEU A 19 -36.58 30.15 -0.21
C LEU A 19 -36.65 30.38 -1.73
N THR A 20 -35.68 29.90 -2.50
CA THR A 20 -35.65 30.04 -3.97
C THR A 20 -36.70 29.17 -4.65
N LYS A 21 -36.94 27.96 -4.13
CA LYS A 21 -37.96 27.03 -4.63
C LYS A 21 -39.38 27.49 -4.28
N ALA A 22 -39.56 28.07 -3.10
CA ALA A 22 -40.82 28.68 -2.67
C ALA A 22 -41.12 30.00 -3.43
N ALA A 23 -40.10 30.79 -3.78
CA ALA A 23 -40.26 32.02 -4.56
C ALA A 23 -40.77 31.76 -5.99
N LEU A 24 -40.34 30.67 -6.63
CA LEU A 24 -40.85 30.25 -7.95
C LEU A 24 -42.31 29.76 -7.89
N ALA A 25 -42.75 29.22 -6.76
CA ALA A 25 -44.11 28.71 -6.56
C ALA A 25 -45.13 29.80 -6.16
N ALA A 26 -44.67 30.97 -5.71
CA ALA A 26 -45.51 32.07 -5.22
C ALA A 26 -45.71 33.22 -6.23
N MET A 27 -45.21 33.08 -7.46
CA MET A 27 -45.30 34.11 -8.51
C MET A 27 -46.45 33.85 -9.47
N SER A 28 -47.06 34.92 -10.02
CA SER A 28 -48.05 34.76 -11.08
C SER A 28 -47.39 34.16 -12.32
N GLU A 29 -48.09 33.21 -12.95
CA GLU A 29 -47.63 32.48 -14.14
C GLU A 29 -47.24 33.46 -15.27
N GLU A 30 -48.00 34.53 -15.41
CA GLU A 30 -47.77 35.64 -16.34
C GLU A 30 -46.40 36.32 -16.15
N THR A 31 -45.96 36.51 -14.90
CA THR A 31 -44.65 37.13 -14.60
C THR A 31 -43.50 36.18 -14.92
N THR A 32 -43.71 34.87 -14.69
CA THR A 32 -42.72 33.83 -14.97
C THR A 32 -42.52 33.65 -16.47
N VAL A 33 -43.61 33.65 -17.25
CA VAL A 33 -43.57 33.62 -18.71
C VAL A 33 -42.83 34.84 -19.25
N ARG A 34 -43.19 36.05 -18.79
CA ARG A 34 -42.53 37.31 -19.21
C ARG A 34 -41.02 37.29 -19.00
N ILE A 35 -40.54 36.88 -17.82
CA ILE A 35 -39.11 36.81 -17.52
C ILE A 35 -38.40 35.75 -18.38
N THR A 36 -39.06 34.60 -18.60
CA THR A 36 -38.50 33.52 -19.43
C THR A 36 -38.33 33.97 -20.87
N THR A 37 -39.34 34.61 -21.46
CA THR A 37 -39.28 35.15 -22.83
C THR A 37 -38.14 36.14 -22.98
N VAL A 38 -37.98 37.09 -22.05
CA VAL A 38 -36.87 38.07 -22.09
C VAL A 38 -35.49 37.40 -22.05
N LEU A 39 -35.33 36.33 -21.26
CA LEU A 39 -34.08 35.58 -21.18
C LEU A 39 -33.81 34.74 -22.43
N GLU A 40 -34.85 34.18 -23.06
CA GLU A 40 -34.73 33.42 -24.31
C GLU A 40 -34.42 34.34 -25.50
N ASP A 41 -35.09 35.49 -25.59
CA ASP A 41 -34.79 36.54 -26.57
C ASP A 41 -33.37 37.06 -26.40
N PHE A 42 -32.95 37.32 -25.15
CA PHE A 42 -31.57 37.69 -24.86
C PHE A 42 -30.60 36.58 -25.31
N ARG A 43 -30.89 35.31 -25.01
CA ARG A 43 -30.06 34.16 -25.41
C ARG A 43 -29.93 34.04 -26.93
N ALA A 44 -30.98 34.38 -27.68
CA ALA A 44 -30.98 34.38 -29.14
C ALA A 44 -30.32 35.62 -29.77
N SER A 45 -30.22 36.74 -29.05
CA SER A 45 -29.62 37.99 -29.56
C SER A 45 -28.07 37.96 -29.64
N ASP A 46 -27.43 38.88 -30.34
CA ASP A 46 -25.95 39.01 -30.32
C ASP A 46 -25.39 39.72 -29.08
N ALA A 47 -26.28 40.24 -28.21
CA ALA A 47 -25.89 40.98 -27.02
C ALA A 47 -25.19 40.08 -25.99
N GLN A 48 -24.10 40.57 -25.39
CA GLN A 48 -23.32 39.84 -24.38
C GLN A 48 -23.83 40.04 -22.95
N VAL A 49 -24.58 41.13 -22.72
CA VAL A 49 -25.16 41.49 -21.42
C VAL A 49 -26.55 42.07 -21.62
N HIS A 50 -27.51 41.64 -20.80
CA HIS A 50 -28.84 42.25 -20.70
C HIS A 50 -29.07 42.72 -19.28
N THR A 51 -29.57 43.95 -19.11
CA THR A 51 -29.83 44.53 -17.78
C THR A 51 -31.31 44.84 -17.66
N PHE A 52 -31.95 44.26 -16.65
CA PHE A 52 -33.34 44.50 -16.33
C PHE A 52 -33.53 45.87 -15.66
N GLU A 53 -34.70 46.46 -15.87
CA GLU A 53 -35.12 47.72 -15.25
C GLU A 53 -35.01 47.68 -13.71
N PRO A 54 -34.68 48.80 -13.04
CA PRO A 54 -34.51 48.85 -11.59
C PRO A 54 -35.77 48.49 -10.77
N SER A 55 -36.94 48.51 -11.41
CA SER A 55 -38.27 48.28 -10.81
C SER A 55 -38.58 46.83 -10.46
N LEU A 56 -37.70 45.87 -10.76
CA LEU A 56 -37.92 44.47 -10.39
C LEU A 56 -38.08 44.30 -8.88
N THR A 57 -39.06 43.51 -8.47
CA THR A 57 -39.25 43.10 -7.08
C THR A 57 -38.16 42.11 -6.63
N ASN A 58 -38.00 41.90 -5.32
CA ASN A 58 -37.03 40.94 -4.81
C ASN A 58 -37.36 39.49 -5.20
N GLN A 59 -38.64 39.15 -5.34
CA GLN A 59 -39.09 37.83 -5.79
C GLN A 59 -38.75 37.61 -7.26
N GLU A 60 -39.02 38.58 -8.13
CA GLU A 60 -38.65 38.51 -9.55
C GLU A 60 -37.13 38.41 -9.75
N ARG A 61 -36.34 39.17 -8.98
CA ARG A 61 -34.86 39.07 -9.04
C ARG A 61 -34.39 37.66 -8.69
N ALA A 62 -34.96 37.03 -7.67
CA ALA A 62 -34.62 35.67 -7.29
C ALA A 62 -34.98 34.66 -8.40
N ALA A 63 -36.13 34.84 -9.05
CA ALA A 63 -36.56 34.02 -10.17
C ALA A 63 -35.60 34.16 -11.38
N VAL A 64 -35.18 35.38 -11.73
CA VAL A 64 -34.19 35.61 -12.80
C VAL A 64 -32.87 34.90 -12.50
N HIS A 65 -32.36 34.97 -11.26
CA HIS A 65 -31.14 34.25 -10.87
C HIS A 65 -31.28 32.73 -11.01
N ALA A 66 -32.41 32.18 -10.60
CA ALA A 66 -32.68 30.74 -10.71
C ALA A 66 -32.76 30.29 -12.19
N MET A 67 -33.46 31.05 -13.03
CA MET A 67 -33.60 30.74 -14.46
C MET A 67 -32.27 30.89 -15.22
N CYS A 68 -31.49 31.93 -14.94
CA CYS A 68 -30.16 32.10 -15.55
C CYS A 68 -29.24 30.93 -15.22
N LYS A 69 -29.26 30.45 -13.98
CA LYS A 69 -28.49 29.27 -13.55
C LYS A 69 -28.93 28.01 -14.32
N LYS A 70 -30.24 27.81 -14.52
CA LYS A 70 -30.78 26.69 -15.32
C LYS A 70 -30.39 26.79 -16.79
N MET A 71 -30.27 28.01 -17.33
CA MET A 71 -29.91 28.28 -18.72
C MET A 71 -28.39 28.44 -18.95
N GLY A 72 -27.53 28.19 -17.95
CA GLY A 72 -26.07 28.29 -18.08
C GLY A 72 -25.52 29.73 -18.23
N MET A 73 -26.32 30.74 -17.88
CA MET A 73 -25.95 32.16 -17.92
C MET A 73 -25.59 32.67 -16.54
N ILE A 74 -24.78 33.74 -16.47
CA ILE A 74 -24.35 34.35 -15.20
C ILE A 74 -25.20 35.58 -14.93
N SER A 75 -25.80 35.68 -13.74
CA SER A 75 -26.59 36.84 -13.32
C SER A 75 -25.98 37.55 -12.10
N LYS A 76 -26.03 38.89 -12.07
CA LYS A 76 -25.51 39.72 -10.96
C LYS A 76 -26.47 40.88 -10.68
N SER A 77 -26.80 41.11 -9.41
CA SER A 77 -27.53 42.32 -8.99
C SER A 77 -26.57 43.34 -8.38
N LYS A 78 -26.65 44.61 -8.79
CA LYS A 78 -25.81 45.71 -8.29
C LYS A 78 -26.69 46.90 -7.90
N GLY A 79 -26.25 47.71 -6.93
CA GLY A 79 -26.95 48.91 -6.44
C GLY A 79 -27.78 48.69 -5.17
N TYR A 80 -28.27 49.79 -4.57
CA TYR A 80 -29.06 49.83 -3.34
C TYR A 80 -30.39 50.58 -3.55
N GLY A 81 -31.47 50.13 -2.92
CA GLY A 81 -32.80 50.75 -3.01
C GLY A 81 -33.37 50.75 -4.42
N GLU A 82 -33.98 51.87 -4.84
CA GLU A 82 -34.62 52.05 -6.15
C GLU A 82 -33.63 52.08 -7.33
N ARG A 83 -32.32 52.15 -7.08
CA ARG A 83 -31.27 52.11 -8.12
C ARG A 83 -30.67 50.70 -8.32
N ARG A 84 -31.32 49.66 -7.80
CA ARG A 84 -30.82 48.28 -7.86
C ARG A 84 -31.21 47.60 -9.18
N CYS A 85 -30.24 47.39 -10.05
CA CYS A 85 -30.42 46.70 -11.33
C CYS A 85 -29.90 45.24 -11.28
N LEU A 86 -30.41 44.40 -12.18
CA LEU A 86 -29.97 43.01 -12.36
C LEU A 86 -29.48 42.84 -13.79
N SER A 87 -28.22 42.45 -13.95
CA SER A 87 -27.59 42.18 -15.25
C SER A 87 -27.30 40.69 -15.43
N VAL A 88 -27.58 40.18 -16.62
CA VAL A 88 -27.35 38.79 -17.06
C VAL A 88 -26.31 38.80 -18.17
N TYR A 89 -25.37 37.85 -18.14
CA TYR A 89 -24.21 37.77 -19.01
C TYR A 89 -24.19 36.40 -19.70
N LYS A 90 -23.91 36.38 -21.01
CA LYS A 90 -23.63 35.14 -21.74
C LYS A 90 -22.23 34.63 -21.42
N THR A 91 -22.08 33.32 -21.34
CA THR A 91 -20.80 32.65 -21.17
C THR A 91 -20.12 32.56 -22.54
N LYS A 92 -18.96 33.22 -22.72
CA LYS A 92 -18.21 33.20 -23.98
C LYS A 92 -17.63 31.81 -24.24
N ASN A 93 -17.99 31.19 -25.36
CA ASN A 93 -17.33 30.02 -25.91
C ASN A 93 -16.03 30.46 -26.59
N THR A 94 -14.87 30.16 -26.00
CA THR A 94 -13.57 30.24 -26.69
C THR A 94 -13.38 28.99 -27.55
N GLN A 95 -13.60 29.13 -28.85
CA GLN A 95 -12.99 28.28 -29.88
C GLN A 95 -11.86 29.07 -30.55
N ALA A 96 -10.63 28.55 -30.47
CA ALA A 96 -9.51 28.82 -31.38
C ALA A 96 -8.56 27.60 -31.36
N PRO A 97 -7.88 27.30 -32.48
CA PRO A 97 -7.50 25.94 -32.86
C PRO A 97 -6.08 25.55 -32.41
N GLY A 98 -5.88 24.25 -32.16
CA GLY A 98 -4.56 23.66 -31.88
C GLY A 98 -4.15 23.66 -30.41
N LYS A 99 -4.83 22.88 -29.56
CA LYS A 99 -4.29 22.41 -28.28
C LYS A 99 -4.70 20.96 -28.06
N GLU A 100 -3.68 20.12 -27.93
CA GLU A 100 -3.75 18.70 -27.63
C GLU A 100 -4.72 18.40 -26.49
N GLU A 101 -5.47 17.33 -26.66
CA GLU A 101 -6.34 16.76 -25.64
C GLU A 101 -5.50 16.47 -24.38
N GLY A 102 -5.79 17.18 -23.28
CA GLY A 102 -5.42 16.71 -21.96
C GLY A 102 -6.05 15.33 -21.72
N PRO A 103 -5.46 14.47 -20.87
CA PRO A 103 -5.82 13.07 -20.82
C PRO A 103 -7.33 12.93 -20.59
N SER A 104 -7.99 12.35 -21.57
CA SER A 104 -9.40 11.98 -21.54
C SER A 104 -9.69 11.35 -20.19
N LYS A 105 -10.69 11.87 -19.47
CA LYS A 105 -11.26 11.19 -18.30
C LYS A 105 -11.44 9.72 -18.69
N LEU A 106 -10.84 8.81 -17.92
CA LEU A 106 -11.00 7.39 -18.15
C LEU A 106 -12.50 7.08 -18.06
N GLY A 107 -13.14 6.88 -19.20
CA GLY A 107 -14.55 6.53 -19.29
C GLY A 107 -14.68 5.04 -19.02
N PHE A 108 -15.28 4.68 -17.89
CA PHE A 108 -15.71 3.30 -17.67
C PHE A 108 -17.00 3.05 -18.45
N SER A 109 -17.14 1.85 -19.02
CA SER A 109 -18.41 1.41 -19.61
C SER A 109 -19.50 1.35 -18.52
N GLU A 110 -20.76 1.32 -18.93
CA GLU A 110 -21.91 1.22 -18.01
C GLU A 110 -21.76 -0.02 -17.11
N GLU A 111 -21.29 -1.13 -17.69
CA GLU A 111 -21.06 -2.41 -17.00
C GLU A 111 -19.91 -2.30 -15.99
N ALA A 112 -18.79 -1.68 -16.40
CA ALA A 112 -17.66 -1.44 -15.50
C ALA A 112 -18.05 -0.50 -14.35
N ARG A 113 -18.91 0.50 -14.61
CA ARG A 113 -19.46 1.38 -13.57
C ARG A 113 -20.29 0.62 -12.57
N GLN A 114 -21.09 -0.34 -13.05
CA GLN A 114 -21.96 -1.14 -12.20
C GLN A 114 -21.17 -2.12 -11.33
N ILE A 115 -20.13 -2.75 -11.88
CA ILE A 115 -19.19 -3.59 -11.13
C ILE A 115 -18.43 -2.76 -10.09
N LEU A 116 -17.98 -1.55 -10.44
CA LEU A 116 -17.31 -0.66 -9.50
C LEU A 116 -18.24 -0.18 -8.38
N LEU A 117 -19.51 0.11 -8.70
CA LEU A 117 -20.54 0.44 -7.73
C LEU A 117 -20.78 -0.72 -6.77
N ASP A 118 -20.95 -1.93 -7.30
CA ASP A 118 -21.12 -3.17 -6.54
C ASP A 118 -19.93 -3.44 -5.61
N LEU A 119 -18.71 -3.30 -6.14
CA LEU A 119 -17.46 -3.40 -5.39
C LEU A 119 -17.39 -2.37 -4.26
N PHE A 120 -17.79 -1.12 -4.49
CA PHE A 120 -17.79 -0.08 -3.46
C PHE A 120 -18.95 -0.20 -2.46
N THR A 121 -20.04 -0.91 -2.79
CA THR A 121 -21.06 -1.27 -1.80
C THR A 121 -20.61 -2.41 -0.89
N HIS A 122 -19.89 -3.39 -1.42
CA HIS A 122 -19.36 -4.52 -0.63
C HIS A 122 -18.06 -4.18 0.12
N TYR A 123 -17.24 -3.32 -0.46
CA TYR A 123 -15.99 -2.82 0.08
C TYR A 123 -15.99 -1.28 0.06
N PRO A 124 -16.84 -0.64 0.90
CA PRO A 124 -16.85 0.81 0.99
C PRO A 124 -15.43 1.30 1.26
N PRO A 125 -14.94 2.31 0.52
CA PRO A 125 -13.65 2.90 0.83
C PRO A 125 -13.72 3.39 2.29
N ASP A 126 -13.08 2.65 3.18
CA ASP A 126 -13.10 2.94 4.61
C ASP A 126 -12.73 4.41 4.87
N ASP A 127 -13.72 5.17 5.34
CA ASP A 127 -13.62 6.57 5.73
C ASP A 127 -12.66 6.76 6.92
N ALA A 128 -12.11 5.70 7.51
CA ALA A 128 -11.08 5.78 8.54
C ALA A 128 -9.79 6.51 8.09
N GLU A 129 -9.54 6.66 6.79
CA GLU A 129 -8.44 7.53 6.29
C GLU A 129 -8.85 9.01 6.11
N LEU A 130 -10.16 9.32 6.11
CA LEU A 130 -10.69 10.69 6.08
C LEU A 130 -11.12 11.18 7.48
N ASN A 131 -11.46 10.27 8.40
CA ASN A 131 -11.91 10.60 9.74
C ASN A 131 -10.72 10.64 10.70
N GLY A 132 -10.11 11.82 10.82
CA GLY A 132 -9.04 12.06 11.80
C GLY A 132 -9.49 11.79 13.24
N ASP A 133 -8.57 11.29 14.07
CA ASP A 133 -8.79 11.02 15.50
C ASP A 133 -9.48 12.18 16.21
N ALA A 134 -10.68 11.93 16.73
CA ALA A 134 -11.39 12.88 17.58
C ALA A 134 -10.77 12.88 18.99
N VAL A 135 -9.85 13.82 19.27
CA VAL A 135 -9.43 14.10 20.66
C VAL A 135 -10.57 14.85 21.36
N LYS A 136 -11.34 14.15 22.20
CA LYS A 136 -12.31 14.76 23.10
C LYS A 136 -11.56 15.39 24.28
N ASN A 137 -11.40 16.72 24.27
CA ASN A 137 -11.13 17.44 25.52
C ASN A 137 -12.42 17.47 26.36
N PRO A 138 -12.38 17.09 27.65
CA PRO A 138 -13.56 17.13 28.51
C PRO A 138 -13.87 18.61 28.82
N GLY A 139 -14.77 19.22 28.06
CA GLY A 139 -15.23 20.58 28.32
C GLY A 139 -15.90 21.31 27.15
N ASP A 140 -15.65 20.92 25.89
CA ASP A 140 -16.19 21.62 24.72
C ASP A 140 -17.37 20.85 24.08
N LYS A 141 -18.56 21.48 24.00
CA LYS A 141 -19.78 20.91 23.40
C LYS A 141 -19.75 20.84 21.86
N ALA A 142 -18.61 21.10 21.23
CA ALA A 142 -18.39 20.86 19.81
C ALA A 142 -16.95 20.38 19.62
N ALA A 143 -16.78 19.12 19.23
CA ALA A 143 -15.47 18.61 18.84
C ALA A 143 -14.93 19.45 17.68
N LYS A 144 -13.87 20.23 17.92
CA LYS A 144 -13.08 20.81 16.82
C LYS A 144 -12.29 19.68 16.20
N ILE A 145 -12.78 19.13 15.08
CA ILE A 145 -12.05 18.17 14.26
C ILE A 145 -10.79 18.90 13.74
N ARG A 146 -9.63 18.58 14.32
CA ARG A 146 -8.35 19.06 13.86
C ARG A 146 -7.73 17.97 13.00
N TRP A 147 -7.83 18.12 11.68
CA TRP A 147 -7.20 17.24 10.70
C TRP A 147 -5.70 17.09 11.04
N LYS A 148 -5.25 15.88 11.42
CA LYS A 148 -3.82 15.58 11.46
C LYS A 148 -3.35 15.56 10.01
N THR A 149 -2.64 16.59 9.56
CA THR A 149 -1.86 16.54 8.31
C THR A 149 -0.98 15.30 8.36
N ASP A 150 -1.14 14.40 7.40
CA ASP A 150 -0.30 13.23 7.25
C ASP A 150 1.15 13.64 7.06
N THR A 151 1.97 13.38 8.07
CA THR A 151 3.36 13.84 8.11
C THR A 151 4.34 12.81 7.52
N ALA A 152 3.84 11.62 7.15
CA ALA A 152 4.67 10.53 6.66
C ALA A 152 5.45 10.91 5.41
N PHE A 153 4.92 11.77 4.54
CA PHE A 153 5.57 12.16 3.29
C PHE A 153 6.28 13.51 3.35
N SER A 154 6.26 14.20 4.49
CA SER A 154 6.96 15.48 4.64
C SER A 154 8.47 15.27 4.86
N ARG A 155 9.29 16.08 4.17
CA ARG A 155 10.74 16.15 4.39
C ARG A 155 11.05 16.56 5.84
N PRO A 156 12.02 15.92 6.51
CA PRO A 156 12.45 16.36 7.83
C PRO A 156 13.06 17.77 7.76
N ALA A 157 12.60 18.64 8.65
CA ALA A 157 13.17 19.97 8.83
C ALA A 157 14.44 19.88 9.69
N MET A 158 15.53 19.38 9.10
CA MET A 158 16.85 19.28 9.75
C MET A 158 17.83 20.22 9.05
N GLN A 159 18.55 21.01 9.83
CA GLN A 159 19.65 21.83 9.32
C GLN A 159 20.96 21.03 9.31
N LYS A 160 21.98 21.55 8.61
CA LYS A 160 23.30 20.89 8.49
C LYS A 160 23.90 20.48 9.84
N HIS A 161 23.74 21.30 10.87
CA HIS A 161 24.23 21.00 12.22
C HIS A 161 23.46 19.85 12.91
N ASP A 162 22.14 19.75 12.69
CA ASP A 162 21.30 18.66 13.21
C ASP A 162 21.71 17.33 12.57
N ILE A 163 21.96 17.35 11.26
CA ILE A 163 22.42 16.20 10.48
C ILE A 163 23.79 15.75 10.99
N ALA A 164 24.75 16.66 11.13
CA ALA A 164 26.07 16.34 11.66
C ALA A 164 26.01 15.72 13.06
N LYS A 165 25.11 16.24 13.93
CA LYS A 165 24.88 15.67 15.27
C LYS A 165 24.29 14.25 15.19
N LYS A 166 23.30 14.02 14.33
CA LYS A 166 22.70 12.69 14.11
C LYS A 166 23.73 11.70 13.56
N VAL A 167 24.50 12.08 12.55
CA VAL A 167 25.57 11.25 11.98
C VAL A 167 26.58 10.86 13.07
N LYS A 168 27.07 11.84 13.84
CA LYS A 168 28.00 11.58 14.95
C LYS A 168 27.44 10.61 15.99
N MET A 169 26.16 10.79 16.36
CA MET A 169 25.47 9.91 17.31
C MET A 169 25.29 8.48 16.78
N LEU A 170 25.00 8.33 15.49
CA LEU A 170 24.89 7.01 14.84
C LEU A 170 26.25 6.32 14.77
N THR A 171 27.30 7.04 14.39
CA THR A 171 28.67 6.50 14.35
C THR A 171 29.14 6.04 15.73
N SER A 172 28.85 6.82 16.79
CA SER A 172 29.20 6.41 18.16
C SER A 172 28.41 5.18 18.60
N LYS A 173 27.09 5.12 18.31
CA LYS A 173 26.28 3.94 18.61
C LYS A 173 26.79 2.70 17.89
N LEU A 174 27.14 2.78 16.61
CA LEU A 174 27.66 1.65 15.84
C LEU A 174 29.02 1.12 16.38
N SER A 175 29.75 1.94 17.14
CA SER A 175 31.08 1.60 17.66
C SER A 175 31.06 0.88 19.02
N ASP A 176 29.99 0.99 19.81
CA ASP A 176 29.98 0.64 21.25
C ASP A 176 29.44 -0.77 21.56
N PRO A 177 28.29 -1.24 21.00
CA PRO A 177 27.79 -2.58 21.25
C PRO A 177 28.44 -3.62 20.32
N ARG A 178 28.88 -4.75 20.89
CA ARG A 178 29.35 -5.93 20.12
C ARG A 178 28.34 -6.36 19.04
N GLN A 179 27.04 -6.26 19.34
CA GLN A 179 25.96 -6.58 18.39
C GLN A 179 25.96 -5.67 17.16
N LEU A 180 26.16 -4.36 17.31
CA LEU A 180 26.16 -3.42 16.18
C LEU A 180 27.41 -3.55 15.30
N ARG A 181 28.54 -3.94 15.89
CA ARG A 181 29.75 -4.30 15.12
C ARG A 181 29.51 -5.52 14.23
N LYS A 182 28.92 -6.58 14.80
CA LYS A 182 28.54 -7.78 14.04
C LYS A 182 27.59 -7.44 12.88
N ILE A 183 26.61 -6.57 13.12
CA ILE A 183 25.72 -6.10 12.04
C ILE A 183 26.51 -5.37 10.94
N GLY A 184 27.46 -4.52 11.31
CA GLY A 184 28.33 -3.84 10.34
C GLY A 184 29.13 -4.83 9.48
N GLU A 185 29.70 -5.86 10.11
CA GLU A 185 30.39 -6.94 9.42
C GLU A 185 29.45 -7.72 8.49
N ASP A 186 28.27 -8.10 8.96
CA ASP A 186 27.30 -8.85 8.16
C ASP A 186 26.78 -8.04 6.97
N ARG A 187 26.57 -6.72 7.14
CA ARG A 187 26.22 -5.81 6.05
C ARG A 187 27.34 -5.71 5.01
N SER A 188 28.60 -5.75 5.42
CA SER A 188 29.75 -5.72 4.51
C SER A 188 29.91 -6.97 3.66
N LYS A 189 29.34 -8.10 4.09
CA LYS A 189 29.34 -9.37 3.34
C LYS A 189 28.27 -9.43 2.25
N LEU A 190 27.26 -8.55 2.28
CA LEU A 190 26.20 -8.53 1.28
C LEU A 190 26.79 -8.14 -0.09
N PRO A 191 26.41 -8.81 -1.20
CA PRO A 191 26.95 -8.50 -2.53
C PRO A 191 26.83 -7.02 -2.92
N ILE A 192 25.72 -6.37 -2.55
CA ILE A 192 25.47 -4.96 -2.85
C ILE A 192 26.42 -3.99 -2.14
N ALA A 193 27.14 -4.41 -1.10
CA ALA A 193 28.03 -3.55 -0.33
C ALA A 193 29.14 -2.94 -1.19
N SER A 194 29.70 -3.73 -2.11
CA SER A 194 30.73 -3.28 -3.07
C SER A 194 30.22 -2.27 -4.09
N PHE A 195 28.89 -2.13 -4.24
CA PHE A 195 28.25 -1.21 -5.19
C PHE A 195 27.81 0.10 -4.55
N LYS A 196 28.03 0.30 -3.24
CA LYS A 196 27.58 1.50 -2.51
C LYS A 196 27.96 2.80 -3.21
N ASP A 197 29.24 2.98 -3.53
CA ASP A 197 29.73 4.23 -4.13
C ASP A 197 29.23 4.39 -5.58
N HIS A 198 29.16 3.29 -6.34
CA HIS A 198 28.63 3.29 -7.70
C HIS A 198 27.14 3.64 -7.75
N ILE A 199 26.33 3.15 -6.80
CA ILE A 199 24.91 3.52 -6.67
C ILE A 199 24.78 5.01 -6.37
N SER A 200 25.51 5.52 -5.39
CA SER A 200 25.48 6.94 -5.03
C SER A 200 25.91 7.84 -6.19
N SER A 201 27.01 7.52 -6.88
CA SER A 201 27.48 8.32 -8.02
C SER A 201 26.52 8.27 -9.21
N THR A 202 25.87 7.13 -9.45
CA THR A 202 24.91 7.01 -10.56
C THR A 202 23.66 7.83 -10.29
N LEU A 203 23.15 7.82 -9.06
CA LEU A 203 21.99 8.61 -8.64
C LEU A 203 22.23 10.12 -8.67
N GLU A 204 23.46 10.58 -8.47
CA GLU A 204 23.79 12.01 -8.64
C GLU A 204 23.67 12.49 -10.09
N ASN A 205 23.96 11.59 -11.04
CA ASN A 205 24.06 11.94 -12.45
C ASN A 205 22.78 11.59 -13.24
N HIS A 206 21.86 10.81 -12.66
CA HIS A 206 20.68 10.32 -13.34
C HIS A 206 19.45 10.39 -12.45
N GLN A 207 18.39 11.00 -12.98
CA GLN A 207 17.11 11.12 -12.27
C GLN A 207 16.44 9.74 -12.05
N VAL A 208 16.64 8.79 -12.97
CA VAL A 208 16.12 7.42 -12.87
C VAL A 208 17.27 6.43 -12.90
N VAL A 209 17.30 5.50 -11.98
CA VAL A 209 18.30 4.41 -11.94
C VAL A 209 17.60 3.09 -11.65
N LEU A 210 17.96 2.04 -12.40
CA LEU A 210 17.49 0.69 -12.14
C LEU A 210 18.59 -0.14 -11.49
N ILE A 211 18.27 -0.82 -10.40
CA ILE A 211 19.16 -1.74 -9.69
C ILE A 211 18.58 -3.15 -9.80
N SER A 212 19.27 -4.00 -10.55
CA SER A 212 18.93 -5.41 -10.72
C SER A 212 19.90 -6.27 -9.91
N GLY A 213 19.39 -7.30 -9.25
CA GLY A 213 20.21 -8.30 -8.57
C GLY A 213 19.34 -9.31 -7.85
N GLU A 214 19.78 -10.54 -7.70
CA GLU A 214 18.93 -11.63 -7.17
C GLU A 214 18.46 -11.39 -5.72
N THR A 215 17.49 -12.19 -5.28
CA THR A 215 17.07 -12.23 -3.87
C THR A 215 18.26 -12.53 -2.96
N GLY A 216 18.35 -11.85 -1.82
CA GLY A 216 19.45 -12.01 -0.87
C GLY A 216 20.67 -11.12 -1.16
N CYS A 217 20.75 -10.40 -2.29
CA CYS A 217 21.89 -9.53 -2.58
C CYS A 217 21.92 -8.24 -1.73
N GLY A 218 20.82 -7.88 -1.05
CA GLY A 218 20.74 -6.76 -0.11
C GLY A 218 20.06 -5.48 -0.60
N LYS A 219 19.46 -5.45 -1.80
CA LYS A 219 18.80 -4.25 -2.39
C LYS A 219 17.87 -3.51 -1.42
N THR A 220 16.82 -4.21 -0.98
CA THR A 220 15.72 -3.66 -0.18
C THR A 220 16.18 -3.04 1.13
N THR A 221 17.17 -3.64 1.80
CA THR A 221 17.66 -3.16 3.10
C THR A 221 18.76 -2.10 2.97
N GLN A 222 19.61 -2.19 1.95
CA GLN A 222 20.82 -1.37 1.88
C GLN A 222 20.70 -0.13 1.00
N VAL A 223 20.00 -0.19 -0.14
CA VAL A 223 19.89 0.96 -1.07
C VAL A 223 19.31 2.21 -0.39
N PRO A 224 18.20 2.13 0.38
CA PRO A 224 17.68 3.32 1.08
C PRO A 224 18.68 3.90 2.08
N GLN A 225 19.48 3.05 2.75
CA GLN A 225 20.50 3.47 3.70
C GLN A 225 21.68 4.15 3.00
N TYR A 226 22.13 3.62 1.86
CA TYR A 226 23.22 4.23 1.09
C TYR A 226 22.85 5.62 0.60
N ILE A 227 21.62 5.80 0.08
CA ILE A 227 21.11 7.10 -0.33
C ILE A 227 21.06 8.06 0.87
N LEU A 228 20.51 7.61 1.99
CA LEU A 228 20.40 8.43 3.20
C LEU A 228 21.77 8.88 3.71
N ASP A 229 22.70 7.93 3.89
CA ASP A 229 24.02 8.19 4.44
C ASP A 229 24.84 9.10 3.50
N HIS A 230 24.69 8.93 2.18
CA HIS A 230 25.32 9.79 1.17
C HIS A 230 24.83 11.24 1.24
N VAL A 231 23.51 11.44 1.25
CA VAL A 231 22.92 12.79 1.31
C VAL A 231 23.22 13.46 2.66
N TRP A 232 23.17 12.71 3.75
CA TRP A 232 23.58 13.21 5.07
C TRP A 232 25.07 13.52 5.16
N GLY A 233 25.92 12.77 4.45
CA GLY A 233 27.36 13.05 4.34
C GLY A 233 27.65 14.42 3.72
N LYS A 234 26.77 14.90 2.82
CA LYS A 234 26.80 16.27 2.27
C LYS A 234 26.23 17.33 3.22
N GLY A 235 25.57 16.90 4.29
CA GLY A 235 24.89 17.77 5.24
C GLY A 235 23.51 18.24 4.75
N GLU A 236 22.89 17.50 3.84
CA GLU A 236 21.57 17.78 3.29
C GLU A 236 20.52 16.83 3.89
N SER A 237 19.29 17.32 4.09
CA SER A 237 18.18 16.45 4.51
C SER A 237 17.59 15.71 3.31
N CYS A 238 16.94 14.57 3.51
CA CYS A 238 16.22 13.90 2.42
C CYS A 238 14.95 13.23 2.94
N LYS A 239 14.08 12.89 2.00
CA LYS A 239 12.91 12.06 2.21
C LYS A 239 12.88 10.98 1.15
N ILE A 240 12.99 9.74 1.59
CA ILE A 240 13.06 8.54 0.78
C ILE A 240 11.79 7.74 1.07
N ILE A 241 10.99 7.52 0.03
CA ILE A 241 9.81 6.67 0.10
C ILE A 241 10.13 5.38 -0.63
N CYS A 242 10.11 4.25 0.06
CA CYS A 242 10.32 2.95 -0.55
C CYS A 242 9.01 2.18 -0.55
N THR A 243 8.52 1.78 -1.72
CA THR A 243 7.33 0.95 -1.80
C THR A 243 7.68 -0.52 -1.66
N GLN A 244 6.73 -1.27 -1.14
CA GLN A 244 6.75 -2.72 -0.99
C GLN A 244 5.40 -3.28 -1.47
N PRO A 245 5.37 -4.45 -2.13
CA PRO A 245 4.11 -5.03 -2.60
C PRO A 245 3.21 -5.46 -1.43
N ARG A 246 3.81 -5.91 -0.32
CA ARG A 246 3.11 -6.51 0.82
C ARG A 246 3.27 -5.68 2.09
N ARG A 247 2.22 -5.67 2.94
CA ARG A 247 2.20 -4.94 4.22
C ARG A 247 3.30 -5.43 5.18
N ILE A 248 3.43 -6.75 5.32
CA ILE A 248 4.43 -7.38 6.20
C ILE A 248 5.86 -7.04 5.76
N SER A 249 6.12 -6.95 4.45
CA SER A 249 7.42 -6.53 3.94
C SER A 249 7.73 -5.08 4.31
N ALA A 250 6.77 -4.16 4.17
CA ALA A 250 6.98 -2.77 4.58
C ALA A 250 7.31 -2.62 6.07
N MET A 251 6.64 -3.38 6.95
CA MET A 251 6.87 -3.35 8.39
C MET A 251 8.21 -3.99 8.76
N SER A 252 8.43 -5.24 8.34
CA SER A 252 9.63 -6.02 8.69
C SER A 252 10.91 -5.40 8.15
N VAL A 253 10.89 -4.82 6.94
CA VAL A 253 12.07 -4.11 6.39
C VAL A 253 12.37 -2.84 7.19
N ALA A 254 11.35 -2.07 7.57
CA ALA A 254 11.54 -0.88 8.40
C ALA A 254 12.12 -1.25 9.77
N GLU A 255 11.61 -2.31 10.40
CA GLU A 255 12.14 -2.86 11.66
C GLU A 255 13.58 -3.32 11.53
N ARG A 256 13.87 -4.11 10.49
CA ARG A 256 15.22 -4.60 10.21
C ARG A 256 16.22 -3.45 10.05
N ILE A 257 15.90 -2.44 9.24
CA ILE A 257 16.81 -1.32 9.01
C ILE A 257 16.96 -0.46 10.27
N SER A 258 15.91 -0.24 11.06
CA SER A 258 16.02 0.44 12.34
C SER A 258 17.02 -0.26 13.28
N VAL A 259 16.94 -1.59 13.39
CA VAL A 259 17.90 -2.41 14.15
C VAL A 259 19.31 -2.26 13.58
N GLU A 260 19.46 -2.30 12.24
CA GLU A 260 20.78 -2.13 11.60
C GLU A 260 21.43 -0.77 11.87
N ARG A 261 20.62 0.24 12.20
CA ARG A 261 21.08 1.59 12.54
C ARG A 261 21.19 1.84 14.05
N GLY A 262 20.87 0.85 14.90
CA GLY A 262 20.82 1.04 16.35
C GLY A 262 19.74 2.04 16.80
N GLU A 263 18.63 2.06 16.08
CA GLU A 263 17.47 2.94 16.29
C GLU A 263 16.18 2.14 16.48
N THR A 264 15.12 2.82 16.90
CA THR A 264 13.79 2.24 16.91
C THR A 264 13.00 2.68 15.69
N VAL A 265 12.06 1.85 15.24
CA VAL A 265 11.15 2.24 14.16
C VAL A 265 10.37 3.47 14.59
N GLY A 266 10.31 4.46 13.71
CA GLY A 266 9.74 5.78 13.96
C GLY A 266 10.78 6.88 14.14
N ASP A 267 12.04 6.54 14.38
CA ASP A 267 13.16 7.48 14.42
C ASP A 267 13.52 7.93 13.00
N THR A 268 14.68 7.53 12.46
CA THR A 268 15.08 7.88 11.09
C THR A 268 14.37 7.03 10.04
N VAL A 269 13.93 5.83 10.42
CA VAL A 269 13.25 4.86 9.55
C VAL A 269 11.85 4.58 10.10
N GLY A 270 10.85 4.55 9.23
CA GLY A 270 9.47 4.26 9.59
C GLY A 270 8.74 3.51 8.48
N TYR A 271 7.46 3.23 8.72
CA TYR A 271 6.56 2.67 7.71
C TYR A 271 5.17 3.30 7.75
N LYS A 272 4.46 3.17 6.64
CA LYS A 272 3.06 3.55 6.51
C LYS A 272 2.33 2.53 5.63
N ILE A 273 1.38 1.84 6.24
CA ILE A 273 0.46 0.93 5.55
C ILE A 273 -0.97 1.40 5.80
N ARG A 274 -1.96 0.72 5.20
CA ARG A 274 -3.36 1.06 5.43
C ARG A 274 -3.68 0.91 6.93
N LEU A 275 -4.32 1.93 7.51
CA LEU A 275 -4.74 2.01 8.93
C LEU A 275 -3.62 1.98 9.98
N GLU A 276 -2.35 1.94 9.58
CA GLU A 276 -1.23 1.82 10.53
C GLU A 276 0.00 2.56 10.02
N SER A 277 0.64 3.32 10.90
CA SER A 277 1.86 4.05 10.58
C SER A 277 2.75 4.23 11.79
N LYS A 278 4.06 4.10 11.60
CA LYS A 278 5.08 4.37 12.61
C LYS A 278 6.16 5.26 12.02
N GLY A 279 6.39 6.41 12.62
CA GLY A 279 7.26 7.47 12.07
C GLY A 279 6.48 8.63 11.47
N GLY A 280 7.17 9.50 10.72
CA GLY A 280 6.54 10.71 10.17
C GLY A 280 7.53 11.75 9.68
N LYS A 281 7.32 13.00 10.09
CA LYS A 281 8.19 14.15 9.80
C LYS A 281 9.67 13.94 10.15
N ASN A 282 9.95 13.17 11.20
CA ASN A 282 11.32 12.97 11.68
C ASN A 282 12.05 11.80 10.98
N SER A 283 11.29 10.95 10.29
CA SER A 283 11.80 9.79 9.57
C SER A 283 12.19 10.19 8.15
N SER A 284 13.45 9.94 7.81
CA SER A 284 13.98 10.23 6.48
C SER A 284 13.67 9.11 5.49
N ILE A 285 13.52 7.87 5.96
CA ILE A 285 13.09 6.72 5.17
C ILE A 285 11.71 6.28 5.64
N ILE A 286 10.77 6.12 4.71
CA ILE A 286 9.44 5.57 4.96
C ILE A 286 9.18 4.42 3.99
N PHE A 287 8.94 3.23 4.54
CA PHE A 287 8.44 2.09 3.78
C PHE A 287 6.91 2.15 3.69
N CYS A 288 6.33 1.93 2.52
CA CYS A 288 4.87 1.88 2.39
C CYS A 288 4.43 0.85 1.38
N THR A 289 3.15 0.50 1.37
CA THR A 289 2.62 -0.34 0.29
C THR A 289 2.44 0.47 -1.00
N ASN A 290 2.51 -0.21 -2.15
CA ASN A 290 2.23 0.40 -3.46
C ASN A 290 0.93 1.22 -3.45
N GLY A 291 -0.15 0.65 -2.89
CA GLY A 291 -1.45 1.32 -2.81
C GLY A 291 -1.46 2.62 -1.98
N VAL A 292 -0.64 2.70 -0.92
CA VAL A 292 -0.53 3.92 -0.10
C VAL A 292 0.13 5.04 -0.90
N LEU A 293 1.26 4.78 -1.56
CA LEU A 293 1.91 5.80 -2.39
C LEU A 293 1.05 6.19 -3.60
N LEU A 294 0.44 5.21 -4.25
CA LEU A 294 -0.44 5.45 -5.39
C LEU A 294 -1.61 6.39 -5.03
N ARG A 295 -2.21 6.24 -3.84
CA ARG A 295 -3.25 7.15 -3.35
C ARG A 295 -2.75 8.59 -3.17
N VAL A 296 -1.52 8.76 -2.67
CA VAL A 296 -0.88 10.08 -2.55
C VAL A 296 -0.64 10.70 -3.92
N LEU A 297 -0.17 9.91 -4.90
CA LEU A 297 0.08 10.37 -6.27
C LEU A 297 -1.23 10.76 -6.99
N ILE A 298 -2.28 9.93 -6.88
CA ILE A 298 -3.59 10.21 -7.52
C ILE A 298 -4.31 11.39 -6.86
N GLY A 299 -4.20 11.55 -5.54
CA GLY A 299 -4.79 12.68 -4.80
C GLY A 299 -4.33 14.05 -5.31
N ARG A 300 -3.20 14.13 -6.03
CA ARG A 300 -2.75 15.32 -6.76
C ARG A 300 -3.55 15.57 -8.03
N VAL A 301 -3.76 14.51 -8.81
CA VAL A 301 -4.42 14.55 -10.12
C VAL A 301 -5.86 15.04 -9.97
N THR A 302 -6.54 14.62 -8.89
CA THR A 302 -7.95 14.97 -8.65
C THR A 302 -8.16 16.36 -8.05
N ASN A 303 -7.20 16.89 -7.28
CA ASN A 303 -7.32 18.19 -6.59
C ASN A 303 -6.77 19.40 -7.37
N SER A 304 -6.26 19.20 -8.59
CA SER A 304 -5.69 20.25 -9.44
C SER A 304 -6.69 21.33 -9.93
N SER A 305 -7.98 21.21 -9.61
CA SER A 305 -9.00 22.24 -9.91
C SER A 305 -8.96 23.46 -8.98
N ASN A 306 -8.27 23.38 -7.83
CA ASN A 306 -8.02 24.52 -6.96
C ASN A 306 -6.59 25.05 -7.19
N ARG A 307 -6.45 26.14 -7.97
CA ARG A 307 -5.18 26.86 -8.22
C ARG A 307 -4.47 27.42 -6.97
N GLN A 308 -5.04 27.22 -5.78
CA GLN A 308 -4.40 27.63 -4.53
C GLN A 308 -3.68 26.41 -3.94
N ARG A 309 -2.35 26.48 -3.93
CA ARG A 309 -1.35 25.76 -3.12
C ARG A 309 -0.37 24.85 -3.90
N ALA A 310 0.46 25.46 -4.75
CA ALA A 310 1.77 24.90 -5.10
C ALA A 310 2.69 24.67 -3.88
N ALA A 311 2.40 25.31 -2.73
CA ALA A 311 3.17 25.19 -1.50
C ALA A 311 2.86 23.94 -0.65
N ASP A 312 1.71 23.28 -0.86
CA ASP A 312 1.29 22.09 -0.08
C ASP A 312 1.48 20.79 -0.88
N ASP A 313 2.32 20.87 -1.90
CA ASP A 313 2.50 19.81 -2.87
C ASP A 313 3.34 18.69 -2.23
N VAL A 314 2.71 17.60 -1.75
CA VAL A 314 3.37 16.51 -0.98
C VAL A 314 4.68 15.95 -1.57
N ILE A 315 4.74 15.68 -2.87
CA ILE A 315 5.92 15.30 -3.67
C ILE A 315 7.06 16.33 -3.62
N MET A 316 6.82 17.64 -3.45
CA MET A 316 7.90 18.61 -3.18
C MET A 316 8.67 18.26 -1.89
N GLY A 317 8.02 17.57 -0.96
CA GLY A 317 8.64 17.04 0.25
C GLY A 317 9.41 15.73 0.05
N ILE A 318 9.29 15.09 -1.11
CA ILE A 318 9.90 13.80 -1.42
C ILE A 318 11.10 14.01 -2.34
N THR A 319 12.26 13.50 -1.93
CA THR A 319 13.51 13.63 -2.71
C THR A 319 13.79 12.39 -3.54
N HIS A 320 13.42 11.21 -3.03
CA HIS A 320 13.68 9.93 -3.66
C HIS A 320 12.44 9.03 -3.51
N ILE A 321 12.02 8.41 -4.60
CA ILE A 321 11.06 7.31 -4.58
C ILE A 321 11.80 6.06 -5.03
N ILE A 322 11.64 4.98 -4.27
CA ILE A 322 12.18 3.67 -4.57
C ILE A 322 10.98 2.75 -4.80
N VAL A 323 10.87 2.17 -5.97
CA VAL A 323 9.87 1.13 -6.27
C VAL A 323 10.56 -0.21 -6.23
N ASP A 324 10.32 -0.96 -5.17
CA ASP A 324 10.89 -2.29 -4.98
C ASP A 324 10.03 -3.39 -5.61
N GLU A 325 10.63 -4.55 -5.84
CA GLU A 325 9.95 -5.76 -6.31
C GLU A 325 9.16 -5.56 -7.63
N ILE A 326 9.65 -4.70 -8.55
CA ILE A 326 8.93 -4.40 -9.81
C ILE A 326 8.72 -5.62 -10.71
N HIS A 327 9.51 -6.68 -10.49
CA HIS A 327 9.42 -7.94 -11.20
C HIS A 327 8.20 -8.78 -10.80
N GLU A 328 7.55 -8.50 -9.67
CA GLU A 328 6.27 -9.15 -9.33
C GLU A 328 5.13 -8.69 -10.28
N ARG A 329 5.34 -7.60 -11.04
CA ARG A 329 4.38 -7.07 -12.03
C ARG A 329 2.97 -6.84 -11.45
N ASP A 330 2.91 -6.48 -10.17
CA ASP A 330 1.66 -6.11 -9.50
C ASP A 330 0.99 -4.92 -10.19
N ARG A 331 -0.34 -4.96 -10.33
CA ARG A 331 -1.12 -3.92 -11.03
C ARG A 331 -0.87 -2.53 -10.45
N PHE A 332 -0.76 -2.41 -9.13
CA PHE A 332 -0.57 -1.10 -8.50
C PHE A 332 0.84 -0.57 -8.77
N SER A 333 1.84 -1.46 -8.82
CA SER A 333 3.19 -1.11 -9.22
C SER A 333 3.24 -0.57 -10.65
N ASP A 334 2.66 -1.29 -11.62
CA ASP A 334 2.65 -0.87 -13.02
C ASP A 334 1.94 0.48 -13.24
N PHE A 335 0.77 0.68 -12.62
CA PHE A 335 0.07 1.98 -12.67
C PHE A 335 0.88 3.09 -12.03
N MET A 336 1.54 2.82 -10.90
CA MET A 336 2.39 3.79 -10.23
C MET A 336 3.60 4.17 -11.10
N LEU A 337 4.24 3.22 -11.78
CA LEU A 337 5.34 3.48 -12.70
C LEU A 337 4.91 4.35 -13.88
N ALA A 338 3.70 4.14 -14.42
CA ALA A 338 3.14 5.01 -15.46
C ALA A 338 2.96 6.45 -14.98
N ILE A 339 2.37 6.64 -13.79
CA ILE A 339 2.18 7.97 -13.20
C ILE A 339 3.54 8.63 -12.91
N LEU A 340 4.50 7.89 -12.35
CA LEU A 340 5.83 8.42 -12.04
C LEU A 340 6.59 8.84 -13.31
N ARG A 341 6.55 8.05 -14.38
CA ARG A 341 7.16 8.40 -15.67
C ARG A 341 6.66 9.75 -16.18
N ASP A 342 5.36 9.97 -16.12
CA ASP A 342 4.74 11.21 -16.60
C ASP A 342 4.97 12.38 -15.62
N LEU A 343 5.17 12.11 -14.32
CA LEU A 343 5.47 13.11 -13.30
C LEU A 343 6.92 13.60 -13.34
N LEU A 344 7.91 12.73 -13.57
CA LEU A 344 9.34 13.05 -13.41
C LEU A 344 9.81 14.33 -14.13
N PRO A 345 9.37 14.63 -15.38
CA PRO A 345 9.75 15.88 -16.05
C PRO A 345 9.31 17.15 -15.32
N MET A 346 8.23 17.09 -14.53
CA MET A 346 7.73 18.21 -13.73
C MET A 346 8.46 18.36 -12.37
N TYR A 347 9.17 17.32 -11.92
CA TYR A 347 9.83 17.27 -10.61
C TYR A 347 11.32 16.91 -10.78
N PRO A 348 12.15 17.80 -11.36
CA PRO A 348 13.56 17.50 -11.65
C PRO A 348 14.42 17.23 -10.39
N HIS A 349 13.95 17.61 -9.20
CA HIS A 349 14.62 17.29 -7.93
C HIS A 349 14.34 15.86 -7.43
N LEU A 350 13.29 15.21 -7.95
CA LEU A 350 12.85 13.89 -7.53
C LEU A 350 13.65 12.83 -8.28
N HIS A 351 14.30 11.94 -7.52
CA HIS A 351 14.99 10.78 -8.07
C HIS A 351 14.12 9.53 -7.93
N LEU A 352 14.11 8.68 -8.96
CA LEU A 352 13.42 7.40 -9.00
C LEU A 352 14.42 6.25 -9.03
N VAL A 353 14.30 5.33 -8.09
CA VAL A 353 15.07 4.09 -8.07
C VAL A 353 14.13 2.93 -8.30
N LEU A 354 14.46 2.09 -9.28
CA LEU A 354 13.70 0.89 -9.62
C LEU A 354 14.51 -0.32 -9.15
N MET A 355 13.92 -1.21 -8.34
CA MET A 355 14.62 -2.42 -7.87
C MET A 355 13.94 -3.68 -8.38
N SER A 356 14.73 -4.59 -8.96
CA SER A 356 14.26 -5.84 -9.56
C SER A 356 15.16 -7.02 -9.19
N ALA A 357 14.58 -8.22 -9.01
CA ALA A 357 15.34 -9.45 -8.81
C ALA A 357 15.63 -10.22 -10.09
N THR A 358 14.96 -9.89 -11.21
CA THR A 358 14.97 -10.70 -12.43
C THR A 358 15.73 -10.03 -13.59
N ILE A 359 15.95 -10.82 -14.64
CA ILE A 359 16.68 -10.46 -15.87
C ILE A 359 15.95 -9.42 -16.73
N ASP A 360 14.64 -9.18 -16.54
CA ASP A 360 13.85 -8.23 -17.37
C ASP A 360 14.11 -6.74 -17.05
N ALA A 361 15.31 -6.42 -16.56
CA ALA A 361 15.78 -5.07 -16.23
C ALA A 361 15.78 -4.15 -17.47
N GLU A 362 16.12 -4.69 -18.64
CA GLU A 362 16.17 -4.00 -19.92
C GLU A 362 14.83 -3.38 -20.30
N ARG A 363 13.74 -4.11 -20.11
CA ARG A 363 12.40 -3.62 -20.47
C ARG A 363 12.00 -2.42 -19.63
N PHE A 364 12.27 -2.46 -18.33
CA PHE A 364 12.04 -1.33 -17.44
C PHE A 364 12.98 -0.16 -17.75
N SER A 365 14.25 -0.42 -18.07
CA SER A 365 15.19 0.62 -18.50
C SER A 365 14.67 1.34 -19.76
N GLN A 366 14.27 0.60 -20.79
CA GLN A 366 13.69 1.14 -22.02
C GLN A 366 12.41 1.95 -21.75
N TYR A 367 11.54 1.47 -20.87
CA TYR A 367 10.33 2.19 -20.49
C TYR A 367 10.61 3.56 -19.84
N PHE A 368 11.74 3.70 -19.16
CA PHE A 368 12.24 4.95 -18.60
C PHE A 368 13.38 5.55 -19.43
N ASN A 369 13.25 5.52 -20.76
CA ASN A 369 14.13 6.17 -21.74
C ASN A 369 15.60 5.70 -21.69
N GLY A 370 15.82 4.42 -21.41
CA GLY A 370 17.16 3.83 -21.35
C GLY A 370 17.94 4.22 -20.10
N CYS A 371 17.26 4.31 -18.94
CA CYS A 371 17.92 4.67 -17.68
C CYS A 371 19.04 3.67 -17.31
N PRO A 372 20.11 4.12 -16.63
CA PRO A 372 21.24 3.25 -16.28
C PRO A 372 20.81 2.07 -15.41
N VAL A 373 21.37 0.90 -15.73
CA VAL A 373 21.12 -0.37 -15.02
C VAL A 373 22.38 -0.77 -14.25
N ILE A 374 22.26 -0.85 -12.92
CA ILE A 374 23.30 -1.40 -12.04
C ILE A 374 22.95 -2.86 -11.76
N ARG A 375 23.85 -3.77 -12.14
CA ARG A 375 23.69 -5.22 -11.91
C ARG A 375 24.54 -5.66 -10.73
N VAL A 376 23.87 -6.10 -9.67
CA VAL A 376 24.49 -6.65 -8.46
C VAL A 376 24.45 -8.18 -8.58
N PRO A 377 25.60 -8.87 -8.49
CA PRO A 377 25.64 -10.33 -8.55
C PRO A 377 24.91 -10.93 -7.35
N GLY A 378 24.21 -12.04 -7.59
CA GLY A 378 23.64 -12.88 -6.53
C GLY A 378 24.69 -13.84 -5.96
N HIS A 379 24.53 -14.17 -4.67
CA HIS A 379 25.19 -15.32 -4.06
C HIS A 379 24.10 -16.19 -3.46
N THR A 380 23.67 -17.19 -4.22
CA THR A 380 22.85 -18.28 -3.71
C THR A 380 23.75 -19.46 -3.37
N TYR A 381 23.42 -20.19 -2.32
CA TYR A 381 24.02 -21.50 -2.11
C TYR A 381 23.62 -22.41 -3.28
N PRO A 382 24.47 -23.36 -3.69
CA PRO A 382 24.11 -24.29 -4.75
C PRO A 382 22.86 -25.08 -4.34
N VAL A 383 21.77 -24.85 -5.07
CA VAL A 383 20.48 -25.56 -4.89
C VAL A 383 20.44 -26.67 -5.93
N LYS A 384 20.29 -27.92 -5.49
CA LYS A 384 20.06 -29.05 -6.41
C LYS A 384 18.60 -29.04 -6.83
N THR A 385 18.36 -29.08 -8.14
CA THR A 385 17.02 -29.23 -8.72
C THR A 385 16.75 -30.70 -8.93
N PHE A 386 15.59 -31.16 -8.48
CA PHE A 386 15.08 -32.50 -8.76
C PHE A 386 13.77 -32.34 -9.54
N TYR A 387 13.68 -33.04 -10.65
CA TYR A 387 12.45 -33.19 -11.43
C TYR A 387 11.70 -34.44 -10.98
N LEU A 388 10.47 -34.61 -11.47
CA LEU A 388 9.60 -35.71 -11.05
C LEU A 388 10.29 -37.07 -11.24
N GLU A 389 10.96 -37.26 -12.37
CA GLU A 389 11.75 -38.45 -12.70
C GLU A 389 12.92 -38.69 -11.75
N ASP A 390 13.61 -37.64 -11.30
CA ASP A 390 14.71 -37.77 -10.34
C ASP A 390 14.17 -38.23 -8.98
N VAL A 391 13.06 -37.63 -8.54
CA VAL A 391 12.39 -37.99 -7.29
C VAL A 391 11.86 -39.41 -7.35
N LEU A 392 11.18 -39.81 -8.44
CA LEU A 392 10.68 -41.16 -8.64
C LEU A 392 11.81 -42.19 -8.70
N SER A 393 12.95 -41.87 -9.33
CA SER A 393 14.12 -42.74 -9.37
C SER A 393 14.74 -42.94 -7.98
N ILE A 394 14.82 -41.88 -7.17
CA ILE A 394 15.31 -41.95 -5.78
C ILE A 394 14.39 -42.82 -4.92
N LEU A 395 13.07 -42.70 -5.13
CA LEU A 395 12.05 -43.47 -4.42
C LEU A 395 11.97 -44.93 -4.87
N GLN A 396 12.31 -45.24 -6.13
CA GLN A 396 12.32 -46.61 -6.68
C GLN A 396 13.63 -47.37 -6.36
N SER A 397 14.75 -46.68 -6.16
CA SER A 397 16.07 -47.29 -5.90
C SER A 397 16.33 -47.61 -4.41
N VAL A 398 15.36 -48.21 -3.72
CA VAL A 398 15.41 -48.57 -2.28
C VAL A 398 16.49 -49.62 -1.94
N GLY A 399 17.28 -50.08 -2.92
CA GLY A 399 18.33 -51.07 -2.70
C GLY A 399 19.67 -50.54 -2.19
N ASP A 400 20.02 -49.26 -2.42
CA ASP A 400 21.41 -48.78 -2.25
C ASP A 400 21.56 -47.28 -1.90
N ASN A 401 20.63 -46.70 -1.13
CA ASN A 401 20.76 -45.30 -0.69
C ASN A 401 21.62 -45.18 0.57
N HIS A 402 22.72 -44.43 0.49
CA HIS A 402 23.72 -44.18 1.54
C HIS A 402 23.24 -43.30 2.71
N LEU A 403 21.94 -43.25 2.99
CA LEU A 403 21.37 -42.58 4.16
C LEU A 403 21.09 -43.64 5.23
N ASN A 404 22.15 -44.26 5.74
CA ASN A 404 22.06 -45.04 6.97
C ASN A 404 21.83 -44.08 8.15
N PRO A 405 20.78 -44.27 8.97
CA PRO A 405 20.49 -43.44 10.12
C PRO A 405 21.34 -43.80 11.36
N GLU A 406 22.41 -44.55 11.22
CA GLU A 406 23.29 -44.94 12.33
C GLU A 406 24.38 -43.90 12.59
N THR A 407 24.01 -42.67 12.94
CA THR A 407 24.81 -41.80 13.81
C THR A 407 23.99 -40.58 14.19
N ASN A 408 23.45 -40.55 15.41
CA ASN A 408 23.42 -39.37 16.27
C ASN A 408 22.93 -39.79 17.66
N ASP A 409 23.90 -40.19 18.47
CA ASP A 409 23.80 -40.26 19.93
C ASP A 409 23.97 -38.83 20.47
N LEU A 410 22.85 -38.13 20.69
CA LEU A 410 22.79 -36.96 21.54
C LEU A 410 21.47 -37.02 22.32
N GLY A 411 21.56 -37.48 23.56
CA GLY A 411 20.46 -37.43 24.52
C GLY A 411 19.97 -35.99 24.70
N LEU A 412 18.72 -35.77 24.32
CA LEU A 412 17.93 -34.60 24.67
C LEU A 412 16.63 -35.11 25.28
N ASP A 413 16.24 -34.54 26.42
CA ASP A 413 15.04 -34.92 27.19
C ASP A 413 13.80 -35.02 26.29
N SER A 414 12.98 -36.06 26.50
CA SER A 414 11.81 -36.38 25.66
C SER A 414 10.87 -35.19 25.55
N VAL A 415 10.73 -34.65 24.34
CA VAL A 415 9.93 -33.45 24.02
C VAL A 415 8.43 -33.68 24.24
N LEU A 416 8.00 -34.95 24.28
CA LEU A 416 6.60 -35.34 24.45
C LEU A 416 6.17 -35.35 25.93
N THR A 417 5.72 -34.21 26.44
CA THR A 417 4.95 -34.16 27.70
C THR A 417 3.62 -34.90 27.56
N ASP A 418 3.04 -35.39 28.66
CA ASP A 418 1.75 -36.09 28.62
C ASP A 418 0.62 -35.20 28.06
N ASP A 419 0.67 -33.89 28.32
CA ASP A 419 -0.25 -32.91 27.73
C ASP A 419 -0.12 -32.84 26.20
N TYR A 420 1.11 -32.96 25.68
CA TYR A 420 1.39 -32.92 24.25
C TYR A 420 0.91 -34.21 23.55
N LYS A 421 1.08 -35.38 24.19
CA LYS A 421 0.55 -36.65 23.71
C LYS A 421 -0.98 -36.64 23.64
N SER A 422 -1.64 -36.14 24.69
CA SER A 422 -3.10 -35.98 24.69
C SER A 422 -3.57 -35.05 23.55
N SER A 423 -2.83 -33.98 23.28
CA SER A 423 -3.15 -33.04 22.19
C SER A 423 -2.97 -33.69 20.82
N MET A 424 -1.94 -34.52 20.63
CA MET A 424 -1.75 -35.26 19.39
C MET A 424 -2.80 -36.35 19.17
N ASP A 425 -3.21 -37.06 20.22
CA ASP A 425 -4.28 -38.05 20.13
C ASP A 425 -5.60 -37.41 19.69
N GLU A 426 -5.94 -36.25 20.28
CA GLU A 426 -7.13 -35.47 19.92
C GLU A 426 -7.04 -34.98 18.46
N ALA A 427 -5.90 -34.42 18.05
CA ALA A 427 -5.69 -33.92 16.69
C ALA A 427 -5.80 -35.02 15.62
N ILE A 428 -5.21 -36.20 15.87
CA ILE A 428 -5.30 -37.35 14.97
C ILE A 428 -6.75 -37.86 14.89
N SER A 429 -7.45 -37.94 16.03
CA SER A 429 -8.85 -38.38 16.09
C SER A 429 -9.78 -37.41 15.34
N MET A 430 -9.60 -36.10 15.51
CA MET A 430 -10.38 -35.09 14.79
C MET A 430 -10.11 -35.14 13.28
N ALA A 431 -8.84 -35.20 12.88
CA ALA A 431 -8.47 -35.26 11.46
C ALA A 431 -9.04 -36.51 10.75
N LEU A 432 -9.15 -37.64 11.45
CA LEU A 432 -9.81 -38.85 10.91
C LEU A 432 -11.33 -38.70 10.81
N ALA A 433 -11.97 -38.05 11.78
CA ALA A 433 -13.42 -37.97 11.92
C ALA A 433 -14.07 -36.83 11.11
N SER A 434 -13.46 -35.64 11.09
CA SER A 434 -14.09 -34.41 10.58
C SER A 434 -13.31 -33.70 9.46
N ASP A 435 -12.22 -34.28 8.96
CA ASP A 435 -11.32 -33.64 7.96
C ASP A 435 -10.73 -32.30 8.44
N GLU A 436 -10.64 -32.10 9.75
CA GLU A 436 -10.01 -30.94 10.37
C GLU A 436 -8.52 -31.23 10.64
N PHE A 437 -7.64 -30.67 9.79
CA PHE A 437 -6.20 -30.96 9.82
C PHE A 437 -5.36 -29.88 10.52
N ASP A 438 -5.92 -28.69 10.74
CA ASP A 438 -5.15 -27.50 11.16
C ASP A 438 -4.36 -27.73 12.45
N LEU A 439 -5.00 -28.34 13.46
CA LEU A 439 -4.35 -28.63 14.74
C LEU A 439 -3.23 -29.68 14.59
N LEU A 440 -3.46 -30.71 13.76
CA LEU A 440 -2.47 -31.75 13.51
C LEU A 440 -1.25 -31.18 12.78
N ILE A 441 -1.48 -30.33 11.77
CA ILE A 441 -0.42 -29.66 11.00
C ILE A 441 0.37 -28.68 11.89
N GLU A 442 -0.32 -27.93 12.74
CA GLU A 442 0.33 -27.02 13.69
C GLU A 442 1.27 -27.81 14.62
N LEU A 443 0.79 -28.89 15.23
CA LEU A 443 1.57 -29.68 16.17
C LEU A 443 2.81 -30.30 15.52
N ILE A 444 2.68 -30.94 14.35
CA ILE A 444 3.82 -31.58 13.65
C ILE A 444 4.85 -30.59 13.10
N SER A 445 4.48 -29.32 12.90
CA SER A 445 5.34 -28.31 12.28
C SER A 445 6.23 -27.54 13.26
N ILE A 446 6.01 -27.68 14.58
CA ILE A 446 6.65 -26.82 15.59
C ILE A 446 8.16 -27.06 15.73
N GLU A 447 8.63 -28.31 15.66
CA GLU A 447 10.05 -28.61 15.98
C GLU A 447 10.82 -29.51 14.99
N GLN A 448 10.22 -29.95 13.87
CA GLN A 448 10.84 -30.94 12.96
C GLN A 448 11.48 -32.11 13.74
N ASN A 449 10.82 -32.54 14.81
CA ASN A 449 11.32 -33.56 15.71
C ASN A 449 10.77 -34.94 15.30
N PRO A 450 11.62 -35.95 15.06
CA PRO A 450 11.20 -37.31 14.71
C PRO A 450 10.19 -37.94 15.66
N GLU A 451 10.23 -37.62 16.96
CA GLU A 451 9.25 -38.14 17.92
C GLU A 451 7.83 -37.59 17.68
N ILE A 452 7.71 -36.39 17.11
CA ILE A 452 6.43 -35.71 16.90
C ILE A 452 5.78 -36.16 15.59
N PHE A 453 6.53 -36.11 14.48
CA PHE A 453 5.94 -36.49 13.18
C PHE A 453 5.80 -38.00 12.98
N ASN A 454 6.51 -38.82 13.77
CA ASN A 454 6.29 -40.27 13.87
C ASN A 454 5.40 -40.67 15.04
N TYR A 455 4.72 -39.72 15.69
CA TYR A 455 3.86 -40.00 16.82
C TYR A 455 2.78 -41.03 16.43
N GLN A 456 2.57 -42.01 17.31
CA GLN A 456 1.54 -43.03 17.15
C GLN A 456 0.43 -42.75 18.14
N HIS A 457 -0.80 -42.62 17.64
CA HIS A 457 -1.98 -42.42 18.47
C HIS A 457 -2.08 -43.52 19.55
N SER A 458 -2.20 -43.13 20.81
CA SER A 458 -2.04 -44.04 21.96
C SER A 458 -2.93 -45.28 21.92
N GLU A 459 -4.15 -45.15 21.38
CA GLU A 459 -5.12 -46.25 21.34
C GLU A 459 -5.10 -47.05 20.03
N THR A 460 -4.72 -46.42 18.92
CA THR A 460 -4.95 -46.98 17.56
C THR A 460 -3.64 -47.26 16.83
N GLY A 461 -2.53 -46.68 17.27
CA GLY A 461 -1.24 -46.74 16.57
C GLY A 461 -1.18 -45.93 15.28
N VAL A 462 -2.26 -45.19 14.96
CA VAL A 462 -2.33 -44.41 13.72
C VAL A 462 -1.37 -43.23 13.79
N THR A 463 -0.61 -43.03 12.72
CA THR A 463 0.36 -41.93 12.58
C THR A 463 -0.23 -40.77 11.78
N PRO A 464 0.31 -39.54 11.90
CA PRO A 464 -0.06 -38.41 11.04
C PRO A 464 0.05 -38.76 9.54
N LEU A 465 1.07 -39.52 9.14
CA LEU A 465 1.23 -39.98 7.76
C LEU A 465 0.05 -40.84 7.28
N MET A 466 -0.42 -41.78 8.12
CA MET A 466 -1.59 -42.60 7.80
C MET A 466 -2.86 -41.76 7.67
N VAL A 467 -3.05 -40.75 8.51
CA VAL A 467 -4.19 -39.83 8.44
C VAL A 467 -4.21 -39.09 7.11
N PHE A 468 -3.12 -38.44 6.74
CA PHE A 468 -3.05 -37.67 5.48
C PHE A 468 -3.11 -38.56 4.25
N ALA A 469 -2.50 -39.74 4.29
CA ALA A 469 -2.56 -40.74 3.22
C ALA A 469 -3.99 -41.25 3.01
N ARG A 470 -4.72 -41.55 4.10
CA ARG A 470 -6.14 -41.93 4.03
C ARG A 470 -7.01 -40.87 3.38
N LYS A 471 -6.74 -39.59 3.69
CA LYS A 471 -7.57 -38.44 3.26
C LYS A 471 -7.13 -37.82 1.94
N GLY A 472 -6.10 -38.34 1.29
CA GLY A 472 -5.60 -37.83 0.01
C GLY A 472 -4.93 -36.45 0.10
N GLN A 473 -4.45 -36.05 1.28
CA GLN A 473 -3.77 -34.76 1.50
C GLN A 473 -2.32 -34.83 1.01
N LEU A 474 -2.14 -34.80 -0.31
CA LEU A 474 -0.85 -35.02 -0.96
C LEU A 474 0.24 -34.02 -0.52
N GLY A 475 -0.13 -32.75 -0.30
CA GLY A 475 0.79 -31.72 0.17
C GLY A 475 1.40 -32.05 1.53
N ASP A 476 0.56 -32.51 2.46
CA ASP A 476 0.97 -32.83 3.83
C ASP A 476 1.73 -34.16 3.92
N VAL A 477 1.38 -35.13 3.06
CA VAL A 477 2.17 -36.36 2.88
C VAL A 477 3.58 -36.01 2.39
N CYS A 478 3.71 -35.17 1.35
CA CYS A 478 5.01 -34.73 0.86
C CYS A 478 5.82 -33.97 1.92
N MET A 479 5.16 -33.13 2.72
CA MET A 479 5.78 -32.42 3.84
C MET A 479 6.35 -33.42 4.86
N LEU A 480 5.56 -34.38 5.33
CA LEU A 480 6.01 -35.38 6.31
C LEU A 480 7.16 -36.25 5.78
N LEU A 481 7.09 -36.66 4.50
CA LEU A 481 8.18 -37.40 3.85
C LEU A 481 9.47 -36.56 3.80
N SER A 482 9.37 -35.25 3.57
CA SER A 482 10.53 -34.35 3.60
C SER A 482 11.19 -34.22 4.97
N PHE A 483 10.44 -34.52 6.04
CA PHE A 483 10.97 -34.55 7.42
C PHE A 483 11.58 -35.91 7.81
N GLY A 484 11.52 -36.92 6.93
CA GLY A 484 12.06 -38.25 7.22
C GLY A 484 11.13 -39.09 8.11
N VAL A 485 9.82 -38.95 7.96
CA VAL A 485 8.81 -39.79 8.63
C VAL A 485 9.02 -41.28 8.30
N ASP A 486 8.85 -42.14 9.30
CA ASP A 486 8.93 -43.59 9.16
C ASP A 486 7.73 -44.11 8.37
N CYS A 487 8.00 -44.45 7.11
CA CYS A 487 7.00 -45.01 6.20
C CYS A 487 6.68 -46.48 6.50
N SER A 488 7.51 -47.15 7.31
CA SER A 488 7.34 -48.55 7.69
C SER A 488 6.44 -48.74 8.92
N ALA A 489 6.10 -47.65 9.61
CA ALA A 489 5.20 -47.65 10.75
C ALA A 489 3.85 -48.30 10.41
N ARG A 490 3.34 -49.09 11.35
CA ARG A 490 2.06 -49.78 11.26
C ARG A 490 1.19 -49.42 12.45
N ASP A 491 -0.10 -49.27 12.20
CA ASP A 491 -1.09 -49.11 13.27
C ASP A 491 -1.27 -50.42 14.05
N HIS A 492 -2.12 -50.40 15.08
CA HIS A 492 -2.38 -51.58 15.91
C HIS A 492 -3.06 -52.74 15.14
N ASP A 493 -3.72 -52.44 14.02
CA ASP A 493 -4.31 -53.42 13.11
C ASP A 493 -3.29 -53.94 12.07
N GLY A 494 -2.05 -53.46 12.11
CA GLY A 494 -0.97 -53.85 11.22
C GLY A 494 -1.00 -53.15 9.85
N LYS A 495 -1.81 -52.10 9.66
CA LYS A 495 -1.92 -51.36 8.40
C LYS A 495 -0.88 -50.24 8.33
N SER A 496 -0.26 -50.11 7.16
CA SER A 496 0.65 -49.02 6.81
C SER A 496 -0.09 -47.83 6.20
N ALA A 497 0.58 -46.68 6.07
CA ALA A 497 0.00 -45.52 5.37
C ALA A 497 -0.45 -45.85 3.93
N LEU A 498 0.24 -46.78 3.26
CA LEU A 498 -0.16 -47.26 1.93
C LEU A 498 -1.48 -48.03 1.97
N ASP A 499 -1.67 -48.89 2.98
CA ASP A 499 -2.91 -49.67 3.15
C ASP A 499 -4.10 -48.73 3.44
N TRP A 500 -3.87 -47.68 4.24
CA TRP A 500 -4.86 -46.63 4.51
C TRP A 500 -5.24 -45.83 3.25
N ALA A 501 -4.28 -45.50 2.38
CA ALA A 501 -4.55 -44.85 1.10
C ALA A 501 -5.30 -45.76 0.10
N GLN A 502 -4.97 -47.05 0.08
CA GLN A 502 -5.66 -48.06 -0.75
C GLN A 502 -7.11 -48.25 -0.33
N GLN A 503 -7.37 -48.28 0.98
CA GLN A 503 -8.70 -48.51 1.53
C GLN A 503 -9.72 -47.45 1.10
N GLU A 504 -9.29 -46.20 0.92
CA GLU A 504 -10.13 -45.06 0.50
C GLU A 504 -9.96 -44.70 -0.98
N ASN A 505 -9.37 -45.60 -1.78
CA ASN A 505 -9.20 -45.45 -3.23
C ASN A 505 -8.41 -44.20 -3.65
N GLN A 506 -7.48 -43.74 -2.81
CA GLN A 506 -6.67 -42.54 -3.03
C GLN A 506 -5.46 -42.78 -3.94
N ILE A 507 -5.27 -44.02 -4.42
CA ILE A 507 -4.23 -44.36 -5.40
C ILE A 507 -4.80 -44.16 -6.79
N VAL A 508 -4.42 -43.06 -7.44
CA VAL A 508 -4.58 -42.91 -8.88
C VAL A 508 -3.52 -43.79 -9.55
N GLY A 509 -3.95 -44.82 -10.28
CA GLY A 509 -3.03 -45.72 -10.98
C GLY A 509 -2.19 -44.99 -12.04
N GLY A 510 -0.90 -45.32 -12.09
CA GLY A 510 0.04 -44.91 -13.14
C GLY A 510 1.30 -44.27 -12.59
#